data_AF-A0A3M1YAE2-F1
#
_entry.id   AF-A0A3M1YAE2-F1
#
_cell.length_a   1.000
_cell.length_b   1.000
_cell.length_c   1.000
_cell.angle_alpha   90.00
_cell.angle_beta   90.00
_cell.angle_gamma   90.00
#
_symmetry.space_group_name_H-M   'P 1'
#
loop_
_entity.id
_entity.type
_entity.pdbx_description
1 polymer ?
#
loop_
_entity_poly.entity_id
_entity_poly.type
_entity_poly.pdbx_seq_one_letter_code
_entity_poly.pdbx_strand_id
1 'polypeptide(L)'
;PGHAIEAGWFILEEARLRDKDPALLETGLQIVDWSWQWGWDTEYGGMTYFRDVKDLPATEYWHDMKFWWPQNEAIIANLLAWHLTGEARFAERHQQAHDWAYAHFPDPEHGEWYGYLHRDGRLSTRLKGNYWKGPFHLPRMQHYCAQLIDAHLAGQL
;
A
#
# COMPACT_ATOMS: atom_id res chain seq x y z
N PRO A 1 -7.09 -7.32 -0.99
CA PRO A 1 -6.71 -6.27 0.00
C PRO A 1 -6.14 -5.00 -0.62
N GLY A 2 -5.10 -5.10 -1.46
CA GLY A 2 -4.47 -3.93 -2.10
C GLY A 2 -5.43 -2.98 -2.81
N HIS A 3 -6.37 -3.51 -3.60
CA HIS A 3 -7.36 -2.69 -4.32
C HIS A 3 -8.28 -1.93 -3.34
N ALA A 4 -8.72 -2.58 -2.25
CA ALA A 4 -9.55 -1.91 -1.26
C ALA A 4 -8.78 -0.78 -0.56
N ILE A 5 -7.50 -0.98 -0.26
CA ILE A 5 -6.61 0.08 0.25
C ILE A 5 -6.48 1.22 -0.76
N GLU A 6 -6.32 0.91 -2.06
CA GLU A 6 -6.26 1.92 -3.13
C GLU A 6 -7.54 2.78 -3.17
N ALA A 7 -8.69 2.13 -3.17
CA ALA A 7 -9.98 2.81 -3.13
C ALA A 7 -10.14 3.66 -1.86
N GLY A 8 -9.70 3.12 -0.71
CA GLY A 8 -9.73 3.83 0.56
C GLY A 8 -8.94 5.13 0.53
N TRP A 9 -7.70 5.12 0.00
CA TRP A 9 -6.91 6.34 -0.06
C TRP A 9 -7.38 7.32 -1.13
N PHE A 10 -8.02 6.89 -2.23
CA PHE A 10 -8.71 7.82 -3.13
C PHE A 10 -9.83 8.59 -2.42
N ILE A 11 -10.59 7.92 -1.54
CA ILE A 11 -11.62 8.58 -0.74
C ILE A 11 -10.98 9.55 0.27
N LEU A 12 -9.86 9.18 0.89
CA LEU A 12 -9.11 10.06 1.79
C LEU A 12 -8.54 11.28 1.07
N GLU A 13 -8.04 11.12 -0.15
CA GLU A 13 -7.54 12.23 -0.95
C GLU A 13 -8.68 13.19 -1.28
N GLU A 14 -9.87 12.67 -1.59
CA GLU A 14 -11.02 13.55 -1.79
C GLU A 14 -11.49 14.23 -0.50
N ALA A 15 -11.39 13.56 0.65
CA ALA A 15 -11.61 14.20 1.94
C ALA A 15 -10.62 15.35 2.15
N ARG A 16 -9.34 15.17 1.81
CA ARG A 16 -8.29 16.20 1.89
C ARG A 16 -8.62 17.42 1.04
N LEU A 17 -9.10 17.21 -0.18
CA LEU A 17 -9.46 18.30 -1.11
C LEU A 17 -10.71 19.07 -0.69
N ARG A 18 -11.53 18.49 0.19
CA ARG A 18 -12.79 19.06 0.71
C ARG A 18 -12.70 19.41 2.19
N ASP A 19 -11.56 19.96 2.62
CA ASP A 19 -11.34 20.44 3.98
C ASP A 19 -11.64 19.39 5.07
N LYS A 20 -11.22 18.15 4.83
CA LYS A 20 -11.41 16.98 5.71
C LYS A 20 -12.89 16.68 5.98
N ASP A 21 -13.70 16.61 4.91
CA ASP A 21 -15.10 16.16 5.00
C ASP A 21 -15.23 14.92 5.91
N PRO A 22 -15.98 14.99 7.03
CA PRO A 22 -15.98 13.94 8.03
C PRO A 22 -16.49 12.59 7.53
N ALA A 23 -17.46 12.58 6.62
CA ALA A 23 -18.05 11.34 6.12
C ALA A 23 -17.10 10.62 5.15
N LEU A 24 -16.42 11.37 4.28
CA LEU A 24 -15.38 10.82 3.41
C LEU A 24 -14.18 10.34 4.23
N LEU A 25 -13.75 11.14 5.22
CA LEU A 25 -12.65 10.77 6.09
C LEU A 25 -12.94 9.47 6.84
N GLU A 26 -14.10 9.37 7.51
CA GLU A 26 -14.51 8.15 8.22
C GLU A 26 -14.57 6.93 7.29
N THR A 27 -15.17 7.08 6.11
CA THR A 27 -15.30 5.99 5.13
C THR A 27 -13.93 5.52 4.64
N GLY A 28 -13.05 6.45 4.25
CA GLY A 28 -11.72 6.14 3.75
C GLY A 28 -10.86 5.45 4.82
N LEU A 29 -10.88 5.96 6.06
CA LEU A 29 -10.14 5.38 7.18
C LEU A 29 -10.64 3.97 7.51
N GLN A 30 -11.95 3.76 7.55
CA GLN A 30 -12.53 2.44 7.82
C GLN A 30 -12.10 1.40 6.78
N ILE A 31 -12.15 1.75 5.49
CA ILE A 31 -11.71 0.85 4.41
C ILE A 31 -10.23 0.51 4.55
N VAL A 32 -9.37 1.51 4.79
CA VAL A 32 -7.93 1.30 4.98
C VAL A 32 -7.65 0.43 6.20
N ASP A 33 -8.30 0.69 7.34
CA ASP A 33 -8.14 -0.07 8.58
C ASP A 33 -8.54 -1.55 8.41
N TRP A 34 -9.72 -1.82 7.86
CA TRP A 34 -10.20 -3.20 7.65
C TRP A 34 -9.34 -3.95 6.64
N SER A 35 -8.98 -3.29 5.55
CA SER A 35 -8.17 -3.90 4.49
C SER A 35 -6.75 -4.20 4.96
N TRP A 36 -6.18 -3.35 5.82
CA TRP A 36 -4.89 -3.61 6.47
C TRP A 36 -4.97 -4.86 7.36
N GLN A 37 -5.93 -4.89 8.29
CA GLN A 37 -6.08 -5.99 9.24
C GLN A 37 -6.29 -7.34 8.55
N TRP A 38 -7.03 -7.35 7.44
CA TRP A 38 -7.33 -8.57 6.70
C TRP A 38 -6.24 -8.97 5.69
N GLY A 39 -5.51 -7.97 5.17
CA GLY A 39 -4.57 -8.14 4.08
C GLY A 39 -3.11 -8.32 4.48
N TRP A 40 -2.69 -7.73 5.60
CA TRP A 40 -1.32 -7.82 6.05
C TRP A 40 -1.03 -9.21 6.61
N ASP A 41 -0.02 -9.88 6.06
CA ASP A 41 0.41 -11.19 6.54
C ASP A 41 1.25 -11.05 7.80
N THR A 42 0.75 -11.56 8.93
CA THR A 42 1.44 -11.48 10.22
C THR A 42 2.58 -12.48 10.36
N GLU A 43 2.68 -13.49 9.48
CA GLU A 43 3.73 -14.51 9.50
C GLU A 43 4.97 -14.06 8.71
N TYR A 44 4.77 -13.60 7.46
CA TYR A 44 5.87 -13.21 6.56
C TYR A 44 5.97 -11.71 6.28
N GLY A 45 5.02 -10.90 6.76
CA GLY A 45 4.87 -9.50 6.37
C GLY A 45 4.35 -9.33 4.94
N GLY A 46 4.00 -8.09 4.59
CA GLY A 46 3.52 -7.74 3.26
C GLY A 46 2.05 -8.10 3.01
N MET A 47 1.39 -7.27 2.20
CA MET A 47 0.01 -7.48 1.78
C MET A 47 -0.12 -8.71 0.89
N THR A 48 -1.03 -9.63 1.24
CA THR A 48 -1.43 -10.73 0.36
C THR A 48 -2.28 -10.21 -0.80
N TYR A 49 -2.31 -10.96 -1.89
CA TYR A 49 -2.95 -10.52 -3.11
C TYR A 49 -4.48 -10.65 -3.08
N PHE A 50 -4.99 -11.83 -2.73
CA PHE A 50 -6.40 -12.13 -2.57
C PHE A 50 -6.71 -12.73 -1.20
N ARG A 51 -7.97 -12.59 -0.79
CA ARG A 51 -8.58 -13.20 0.39
C ARG A 51 -10.03 -13.50 0.07
N ASP A 52 -10.52 -14.65 0.53
CA ASP A 52 -11.94 -14.95 0.52
C ASP A 52 -12.64 -14.25 1.69
N VAL A 53 -13.82 -13.67 1.45
CA VAL A 53 -14.56 -12.90 2.47
C VAL A 53 -15.12 -13.77 3.60
N LYS A 54 -15.24 -15.08 3.38
CA LYS A 54 -15.66 -16.07 4.38
C LYS A 54 -14.48 -16.86 4.94
N ASP A 55 -13.25 -16.45 4.63
CA ASP A 55 -12.01 -17.14 4.99
C ASP A 55 -11.95 -18.60 4.49
N LEU A 56 -12.60 -18.87 3.36
CA LEU A 56 -12.51 -20.16 2.66
C LEU A 56 -11.27 -20.21 1.76
N PRO A 57 -10.87 -21.41 1.28
CA PRO A 57 -9.79 -21.52 0.31
C PRO A 57 -10.03 -20.64 -0.92
N ALA A 58 -9.07 -19.78 -1.24
CA ALA A 58 -9.16 -18.90 -2.41
C ALA A 58 -9.08 -19.69 -3.71
N THR A 59 -9.79 -19.21 -4.74
CA THR A 59 -9.81 -19.82 -6.07
C THR A 59 -8.48 -19.64 -6.81
N GLU A 60 -7.81 -18.52 -6.59
CA GLU A 60 -6.55 -18.19 -7.23
C GLU A 60 -5.40 -18.90 -6.50
N TYR A 61 -4.65 -19.77 -7.18
CA TYR A 61 -3.49 -20.46 -6.61
C TYR A 61 -2.34 -19.51 -6.19
N TRP A 62 -2.44 -18.23 -6.54
CA TRP A 62 -1.47 -17.16 -6.30
C TRP A 62 -2.02 -16.09 -5.34
N HIS A 63 -3.12 -16.40 -4.63
CA HIS A 63 -3.80 -15.50 -3.68
C HIS A 63 -2.89 -14.96 -2.58
N ASP A 64 -1.90 -15.72 -2.14
CA ASP A 64 -1.02 -15.38 -1.03
C ASP A 64 0.30 -14.72 -1.46
N MET A 65 0.55 -14.64 -2.78
CA MET A 65 1.72 -13.98 -3.33
C MET A 65 1.77 -12.50 -2.96
N LYS A 66 2.97 -11.93 -2.97
CA LYS A 66 3.20 -10.52 -2.67
C LYS A 66 3.52 -9.79 -3.95
N PHE A 67 2.57 -8.99 -4.39
CA PHE A 67 2.70 -8.16 -5.59
C PHE A 67 3.25 -6.80 -5.18
N TRP A 68 3.95 -6.13 -6.09
CA TRP A 68 4.56 -4.81 -5.82
C TRP A 68 3.51 -3.73 -5.52
N TRP A 69 2.45 -3.67 -6.33
CA TRP A 69 1.50 -2.56 -6.31
C TRP A 69 0.66 -2.52 -5.02
N PRO A 70 0.14 -3.63 -4.44
CA PRO A 70 -0.56 -3.57 -3.16
C PRO A 70 0.29 -2.98 -2.02
N GLN A 71 1.61 -3.18 -2.07
CA GLN A 71 2.51 -2.57 -1.09
C GLN A 71 2.65 -1.07 -1.34
N ASN A 72 2.77 -0.65 -2.61
CA ASN A 72 2.81 0.78 -2.96
C ASN A 72 1.55 1.50 -2.46
N GLU A 73 0.37 0.89 -2.64
CA GLU A 73 -0.90 1.47 -2.15
C GLU A 73 -0.99 1.49 -0.63
N ALA A 74 -0.49 0.46 0.05
CA ALA A 74 -0.42 0.44 1.51
C ALA A 74 0.50 1.54 2.06
N ILE A 75 1.62 1.81 1.40
CA ILE A 75 2.54 2.91 1.76
C ILE A 75 1.85 4.27 1.60
N ILE A 76 1.19 4.51 0.46
CA ILE A 76 0.43 5.75 0.19
C ILE A 76 -0.68 5.94 1.23
N ALA A 77 -1.55 4.94 1.37
CA ALA A 77 -2.76 5.05 2.16
C ALA A 77 -2.48 5.36 3.62
N ASN A 78 -1.50 4.69 4.21
CA ASN A 78 -1.15 4.91 5.62
C ASN A 78 -0.43 6.24 5.83
N LEU A 79 0.41 6.70 4.89
CA LEU A 79 1.01 8.04 4.99
C LEU A 79 -0.05 9.13 4.92
N LEU A 80 -0.98 9.03 3.96
CA LEU A 80 -2.08 9.98 3.80
C LEU A 80 -3.01 9.98 5.01
N ALA A 81 -3.39 8.79 5.50
CA ALA A 81 -4.22 8.67 6.70
C ALA A 81 -3.55 9.32 7.92
N TRP A 82 -2.25 9.09 8.12
CA TRP A 82 -1.48 9.77 9.17
C TRP A 82 -1.45 11.29 8.96
N HIS A 83 -1.20 11.76 7.74
CA HIS A 83 -1.16 13.18 7.42
C HIS A 83 -2.49 13.89 7.73
N LEU A 84 -3.63 13.22 7.48
CA LEU A 84 -4.95 13.79 7.73
C LEU A 84 -5.35 13.80 9.21
N THR A 85 -4.95 12.77 9.96
CA THR A 85 -5.48 12.47 11.31
C THR A 85 -4.48 12.70 12.44
N GLY A 86 -3.18 12.60 12.16
CA GLY A 86 -2.12 12.56 13.17
C GLY A 86 -2.06 11.26 13.98
N GLU A 87 -2.88 10.25 13.70
CA GLU A 87 -2.94 9.01 14.49
C GLU A 87 -1.68 8.15 14.27
N ALA A 88 -0.95 7.89 15.37
CA ALA A 88 0.35 7.19 15.33
C ALA A 88 0.30 5.82 14.64
N ARG A 89 -0.82 5.09 14.76
CA ARG A 89 -1.00 3.77 14.12
C ARG A 89 -0.77 3.79 12.61
N PHE A 90 -1.12 4.88 11.94
CA PHE A 90 -0.95 4.99 10.50
C PHE A 90 0.51 5.26 10.13
N ALA A 91 1.26 6.05 10.92
CA ALA A 91 2.70 6.20 10.73
C ALA A 91 3.44 4.88 10.94
N GLU A 92 3.08 4.12 11.98
CA GLU A 92 3.66 2.80 12.25
C GLU A 92 3.43 1.82 11.09
N ARG A 93 2.21 1.78 10.55
CA ARG A 93 1.87 0.92 9.40
C ARG A 93 2.53 1.39 8.11
N HIS A 94 2.65 2.69 7.89
CA HIS A 94 3.42 3.24 6.77
C HIS A 94 4.87 2.76 6.85
N GLN A 95 5.53 2.92 8.01
CA GLN A 95 6.89 2.46 8.24
C GLN A 95 7.01 0.95 8.01
N GLN A 96 6.07 0.16 8.56
CA GLN A 96 6.07 -1.29 8.40
C GLN A 96 5.93 -1.73 6.94
N ALA A 97 5.01 -1.13 6.19
CA ALA A 97 4.81 -1.41 4.76
C ALA A 97 6.02 -0.97 3.93
N HIS A 98 6.57 0.21 4.23
CA HIS A 98 7.74 0.76 3.58
C HIS A 98 8.95 -0.16 3.78
N ASP A 99 9.33 -0.44 5.03
CA ASP A 99 10.53 -1.21 5.33
C ASP A 99 10.46 -2.61 4.75
N TRP A 100 9.29 -3.26 4.86
CA TRP A 100 9.10 -4.56 4.26
C TRP A 100 9.21 -4.49 2.73
N ALA A 101 8.54 -3.56 2.06
CA ALA A 101 8.59 -3.48 0.61
C ALA A 101 10.00 -3.18 0.09
N TYR A 102 10.72 -2.26 0.72
CA TYR A 102 12.08 -1.88 0.33
C TYR A 102 13.14 -2.93 0.66
N ALA A 103 12.88 -3.82 1.62
CA ALA A 103 13.75 -4.97 1.86
C ALA A 103 13.60 -6.07 0.79
N HIS A 104 12.47 -6.15 0.09
CA HIS A 104 12.15 -7.32 -0.75
C HIS A 104 12.04 -7.05 -2.26
N PHE A 105 11.55 -5.87 -2.66
CA PHE A 105 11.27 -5.59 -4.08
C PHE A 105 12.40 -4.90 -4.87
N PRO A 106 13.18 -3.95 -4.30
CA PRO A 106 14.19 -3.24 -5.06
C PRO A 106 15.24 -4.16 -5.67
N ASP A 107 15.64 -3.85 -6.91
CA ASP A 107 16.83 -4.41 -7.53
C ASP A 107 17.95 -3.35 -7.49
N PRO A 108 18.93 -3.48 -6.59
CA PRO A 108 19.99 -2.50 -6.45
C PRO A 108 21.01 -2.54 -7.61
N GLU A 109 21.02 -3.59 -8.44
CA GLU A 109 21.97 -3.73 -9.55
C GLU A 109 21.45 -3.04 -10.81
N HIS A 110 20.16 -3.20 -11.12
CA HIS A 110 19.56 -2.70 -12.36
C HIS A 110 18.51 -1.60 -12.17
N GLY A 111 18.23 -1.22 -10.93
CA GLY A 111 17.18 -0.27 -10.58
C GLY A 111 15.77 -0.84 -10.71
N GLU A 112 14.80 -0.05 -10.26
CA GLU A 112 13.36 -0.41 -10.22
C GLU A 112 13.08 -1.59 -9.25
N TRP A 113 11.84 -2.05 -9.19
CA TRP A 113 11.35 -3.10 -8.29
C TRP A 113 10.96 -4.34 -9.08
N TYR A 114 11.28 -5.52 -8.56
CA TYR A 114 10.61 -6.74 -9.03
C TYR A 114 9.09 -6.63 -8.90
N GLY A 115 8.35 -7.39 -9.70
CA GLY A 115 6.88 -7.36 -9.64
C GLY A 115 6.28 -8.31 -8.59
N TYR A 116 6.89 -9.49 -8.41
CA TYR A 116 6.17 -10.62 -7.85
C TYR A 116 7.07 -11.45 -6.95
N LEU A 117 6.61 -11.68 -5.73
CA LEU A 117 7.25 -12.52 -4.73
C LEU A 117 6.30 -13.64 -4.32
N HIS A 118 6.87 -14.76 -3.88
CA HIS A 118 6.14 -15.77 -3.13
C HIS A 118 5.67 -15.21 -1.77
N ARG A 119 4.77 -15.93 -1.09
CA ARG A 119 4.23 -15.50 0.21
C ARG A 119 5.33 -15.20 1.24
N ASP A 120 6.40 -15.99 1.21
CA ASP A 120 7.56 -15.85 2.09
C ASP A 120 8.54 -14.72 1.71
N GLY A 121 8.20 -13.91 0.71
CA GLY A 121 9.02 -12.80 0.25
C GLY A 121 10.14 -13.18 -0.71
N ARG A 122 10.34 -14.47 -1.04
CA ARG A 122 11.32 -14.88 -2.05
C ARG A 122 10.89 -14.43 -3.44
N LEU A 123 11.86 -14.01 -4.24
CA LEU A 123 11.63 -13.55 -5.61
C LEU A 123 11.00 -14.66 -6.47
N SER A 124 9.82 -14.40 -7.03
CA SER A 124 9.15 -15.34 -7.93
C SER A 124 9.62 -15.19 -9.37
N THR A 125 9.88 -13.95 -9.80
CA THR A 125 10.38 -13.66 -11.14
C THR A 125 11.19 -12.37 -11.16
N ARG A 126 12.24 -12.34 -11.99
CA ARG A 126 13.15 -11.20 -12.16
C ARG A 126 12.61 -10.11 -13.08
N LEU A 127 11.42 -10.26 -13.64
CA LEU A 127 10.85 -9.27 -14.55
C LEU A 127 10.61 -7.93 -13.82
N LYS A 128 10.84 -6.82 -14.55
CA LYS A 128 10.55 -5.45 -14.10
C LYS A 128 9.35 -4.82 -14.77
N GLY A 129 8.91 -5.39 -15.89
CA GLY A 129 7.70 -4.98 -16.58
C GLY A 129 7.09 -6.12 -17.37
N ASN A 130 5.78 -6.03 -17.59
CA ASN A 130 4.99 -6.91 -18.44
C ASN A 130 3.68 -6.20 -18.80
N TYR A 131 2.67 -6.93 -19.26
CA TYR A 131 1.35 -6.37 -19.59
C TYR A 131 0.67 -5.63 -18.41
N TRP A 132 0.99 -6.02 -17.17
CA TRP A 132 0.37 -5.52 -15.93
C TRP A 132 1.29 -4.63 -15.10
N LYS A 133 2.61 -4.75 -15.25
CA LYS A 133 3.61 -3.94 -14.55
C LYS A 133 4.28 -2.98 -15.52
N GLY A 134 4.07 -1.69 -15.29
CA GLY A 134 4.73 -0.60 -15.99
C GLY A 134 5.14 0.52 -15.02
N PRO A 135 5.66 1.64 -15.54
CA PRO A 135 6.12 2.78 -14.74
C PRO A 135 4.95 3.60 -14.19
N PHE A 136 4.13 3.00 -13.32
CA PHE A 136 2.94 3.63 -12.75
C PHE A 136 2.91 3.57 -11.22
N HIS A 137 2.57 2.43 -10.61
CA HIS A 137 2.37 2.35 -9.15
C HIS A 137 3.60 2.77 -8.33
N LEU A 138 4.79 2.28 -8.69
CA LEU A 138 6.03 2.65 -8.01
C LEU A 138 6.33 4.16 -8.12
N PRO A 139 6.47 4.76 -9.33
CA PRO A 139 6.76 6.18 -9.42
C PRO A 139 5.63 7.07 -8.87
N ARG A 140 4.35 6.67 -8.99
CA ARG A 140 3.22 7.40 -8.39
C ARG A 140 3.34 7.44 -6.88
N MET A 141 3.62 6.30 -6.24
CA MET A 141 3.82 6.23 -4.80
C MET A 141 4.99 7.13 -4.36
N GLN A 142 6.13 7.05 -5.04
CA GLN A 142 7.28 7.91 -4.73
C GLN A 142 6.93 9.39 -4.81
N HIS A 143 6.30 9.80 -5.92
CA HIS A 143 5.95 11.19 -6.16
C HIS A 143 4.95 11.71 -5.13
N TYR A 144 3.86 10.98 -4.92
CA TYR A 144 2.79 11.40 -4.03
C TYR A 144 3.23 11.41 -2.56
N CYS A 145 3.97 10.39 -2.11
CA CYS A 145 4.50 10.37 -0.76
C CYS A 145 5.51 11.50 -0.51
N ALA A 146 6.38 11.81 -1.50
CA ALA A 146 7.28 12.96 -1.39
C ALA A 146 6.51 14.27 -1.24
N GLN A 147 5.45 14.49 -2.03
CA GLN A 147 4.60 15.68 -1.91
C GLN A 147 3.95 15.81 -0.52
N LEU A 148 3.45 14.71 0.05
CA LEU A 148 2.86 14.72 1.40
C LEU A 148 3.90 15.04 2.48
N ILE A 149 5.11 14.48 2.36
CA ILE A 149 6.20 14.72 3.31
C ILE A 149 6.66 16.18 3.22
N ASP A 150 6.85 16.70 2.00
CA ASP A 150 7.25 18.10 1.79
C ASP A 150 6.21 19.08 2.35
N ALA A 151 4.92 18.83 2.12
CA ALA A 151 3.83 19.64 2.69
C ALA A 151 3.85 19.61 4.22
N HIS A 152 4.06 18.44 4.82
CA HIS A 152 4.16 18.29 6.28
C HIS A 152 5.36 19.06 6.85
N LEU A 153 6.54 18.93 6.24
CA LEU A 153 7.75 19.63 6.67
C LEU A 153 7.65 21.15 6.51
N ALA A 154 6.88 21.63 5.53
CA ALA A 154 6.59 23.05 5.32
C ALA A 154 5.53 23.60 6.30
N GLY A 155 4.92 22.76 7.15
CA GLY A 155 3.85 23.18 8.07
C GLY A 155 2.52 23.48 7.38
N GLN A 156 2.32 22.96 6.16
CA GLN A 156 1.06 23.06 5.41
C GLN A 156 0.17 21.88 5.82
N LEU A 157 -0.67 22.10 6.84
CA LEU A 157 -1.64 21.13 7.39
C LEU A 157 -3.07 21.64 7.27
#